data_AF-A0AAW5D2T5-F1
#
_entry.id   AF-A0AAW5D2T5-F1
#
_cell.length_a   1.000
_cell.length_b   1.000
_cell.length_c   1.000
_cell.angle_alpha   90.00
_cell.angle_beta   90.00
_cell.angle_gamma   90.00
#
_symmetry.space_group_name_H-M   'P 1'
#
loop_
_entity.id
_entity.type
_entity.pdbx_description
1 polymer ?
#
loop_
_entity_poly.entity_id
_entity_poly.type
_entity_poly.pdbx_seq_one_letter_code
_entity_poly.pdbx_strand_id
1 'polypeptide(L)'
;MIINQSSNVSAVYSQLVQQQSTSRQDEKQEVVATDTVAISEAGKQAHQNWQNIASKYDVNNISAQEARAMSKELFEGGLISTGQMMAIGAPTSMVENPSQKYNLLNDMKHTFSLSNSLSAQTKEARANYLNSISILERLNSERKGLNG
;
A
#
# COMPACT_ATOMS: atom_id res chain seq x y z
N MET A 1 19.34 -5.32 27.41
CA MET A 1 18.08 -4.88 26.75
C MET A 1 18.34 -3.48 26.22
N ILE A 2 18.54 -3.34 24.91
CA ILE A 2 18.82 -2.03 24.29
C ILE A 2 17.70 -1.74 23.29
N ILE A 3 17.04 -0.62 23.53
CA ILE A 3 15.90 -0.06 22.80
C ILE A 3 16.48 0.67 21.58
N ASN A 4 16.08 0.26 20.38
CA ASN A 4 16.52 0.89 19.13
C ASN A 4 15.54 2.02 18.78
N GLN A 5 15.95 3.28 19.01
CA GLN A 5 15.21 4.46 18.59
C GLN A 5 15.69 4.88 17.20
N SER A 6 14.77 4.84 16.23
CA SER A 6 14.98 5.27 14.85
C SER A 6 14.88 6.79 14.75
N SER A 7 16.02 7.47 14.83
CA SER A 7 16.12 8.90 14.51
C SER A 7 17.57 9.28 14.22
N ASN A 8 18.10 8.94 13.03
CA ASN A 8 19.38 9.47 12.54
C ASN A 8 19.56 9.48 11.00
N VAL A 9 18.51 9.30 10.20
CA VAL A 9 18.67 9.29 8.73
C VAL A 9 18.86 10.70 8.13
N SER A 10 18.35 11.74 8.81
CA SER A 10 18.45 13.13 8.33
C SER A 10 19.80 13.81 8.57
N ALA A 11 20.67 13.27 9.43
CA ALA A 11 21.95 13.91 9.78
C ALA A 11 23.09 13.58 8.80
N VAL A 12 23.01 12.44 8.10
CA VAL A 12 24.06 12.03 7.14
C VAL A 12 23.99 12.86 5.86
N TYR A 13 22.81 13.38 5.51
CA TYR A 13 22.60 14.13 4.27
C TYR A 13 23.21 15.54 4.31
N SER A 14 23.24 16.19 5.47
CA SER A 14 23.76 17.56 5.59
C SER A 14 25.28 17.67 5.59
N GLN A 15 26.02 16.56 5.81
CA GLN A 15 27.50 16.58 5.79
C GLN A 15 28.11 16.39 4.39
N LEU A 16 27.36 15.88 3.41
CA LEU A 16 27.87 15.69 2.03
C LEU A 16 27.78 16.95 1.16
N VAL A 17 27.02 17.97 1.57
CA VAL A 17 26.77 19.18 0.76
C VAL A 17 27.75 20.33 1.09
N GLN A 18 28.64 20.17 2.07
CA GLN A 18 29.54 21.24 2.53
C GLN A 18 30.95 21.24 1.92
N GLN A 19 31.22 20.43 0.90
CA GLN A 19 32.52 20.41 0.21
C GLN A 19 32.42 20.65 -1.29
N GLN A 20 31.72 21.72 -1.71
CA GLN A 20 32.00 22.38 -2.99
C GLN A 20 31.19 23.66 -3.07
N SER A 21 31.84 24.80 -2.86
CA SER A 21 31.53 26.11 -3.50
C SER A 21 32.46 27.18 -2.94
N THR A 22 33.60 27.37 -3.58
CA THR A 22 34.32 28.63 -3.55
C THR A 22 33.67 29.60 -4.54
N SER A 23 33.31 30.79 -4.03
CA SER A 23 33.30 32.10 -4.71
C SER A 23 32.10 32.53 -5.58
N ARG A 24 31.45 33.59 -5.05
CA ARG A 24 30.94 34.84 -5.68
C ARG A 24 29.54 34.91 -6.32
N GLN A 25 28.70 35.66 -5.57
CA GLN A 25 27.80 36.78 -5.91
C GLN A 25 26.63 36.64 -6.90
N ASP A 26 25.47 36.99 -6.33
CA ASP A 26 24.32 37.72 -6.88
C ASP A 26 23.63 37.18 -8.14
N GLU A 27 22.47 36.56 -7.93
CA GLU A 27 21.20 36.95 -8.57
C GLU A 27 20.04 36.16 -7.91
N LYS A 28 19.02 36.89 -7.40
CA LYS A 28 17.77 36.30 -6.91
C LYS A 28 16.99 35.72 -8.08
N GLN A 29 17.20 34.44 -8.37
CA GLN A 29 16.21 33.63 -9.08
C GLN A 29 15.46 32.81 -8.03
N GLU A 30 14.17 33.11 -7.90
CA GLU A 30 13.21 32.28 -7.18
C GLU A 30 13.12 30.95 -7.91
N VAL A 31 13.98 30.00 -7.51
CA VAL A 31 13.92 28.63 -7.97
C VAL A 31 12.63 28.08 -7.39
N VAL A 32 11.59 28.03 -8.22
CA VAL A 32 10.46 27.12 -8.01
C VAL A 32 11.08 25.74 -7.91
N ALA A 33 11.31 25.31 -6.67
CA ALA A 33 11.77 23.97 -6.34
C ALA A 33 10.65 23.02 -6.79
N THR A 34 10.70 22.65 -8.07
CA THR A 34 10.01 21.48 -8.56
C THR A 34 10.71 20.33 -7.88
N ASP A 35 10.13 19.93 -6.75
CA ASP A 35 10.49 18.77 -5.95
C ASP A 35 10.29 17.54 -6.84
N THR A 36 11.25 17.34 -7.74
CA THR A 36 11.22 16.26 -8.72
C THR A 36 11.78 15.07 -7.99
N VAL A 37 10.93 14.42 -7.20
CA VAL A 37 11.23 13.14 -6.57
C VAL A 37 11.66 12.18 -7.67
N ALA A 38 12.95 11.87 -7.74
CA ALA A 38 13.47 10.91 -8.70
C ALA A 38 12.97 9.52 -8.33
N ILE A 39 11.81 9.14 -8.88
CA ILE A 39 11.25 7.80 -8.71
C ILE A 39 12.18 6.81 -9.40
N SER A 40 12.74 5.87 -8.65
CA SER A 40 13.53 4.77 -9.20
C SER A 40 12.71 3.96 -10.20
N GLU A 41 13.35 3.30 -11.15
CA GLU A 41 12.64 2.50 -12.15
C GLU A 41 11.75 1.42 -11.52
N ALA A 42 12.23 0.81 -10.42
CA ALA A 42 11.43 -0.12 -9.61
C ALA A 42 10.20 0.56 -8.97
N GLY A 43 10.32 1.81 -8.52
CA GLY A 43 9.20 2.59 -7.98
C GLY A 43 8.15 2.91 -9.04
N LYS A 44 8.58 3.24 -10.27
CA LYS A 44 7.67 3.47 -11.40
C LYS A 44 6.92 2.21 -11.78
N GLN A 45 7.65 1.08 -11.89
CA GLN A 45 7.04 -0.22 -12.20
C GLN A 45 6.02 -0.63 -11.14
N ALA A 46 6.36 -0.46 -9.85
CA ALA A 46 5.44 -0.75 -8.76
C ALA A 46 4.17 0.12 -8.85
N HIS A 47 4.31 1.42 -9.12
CA HIS A 47 3.17 2.31 -9.28
C HIS A 47 2.28 1.92 -10.48
N GLN A 48 2.88 1.60 -11.63
CA GLN A 48 2.14 1.10 -12.79
C GLN A 48 1.40 -0.21 -12.46
N ASN A 49 2.02 -1.13 -11.72
CA ASN A 49 1.36 -2.36 -11.29
C ASN A 49 0.14 -2.05 -10.41
N TRP A 50 0.24 -1.10 -9.48
CA TRP A 50 -0.90 -0.66 -8.66
C TRP A 50 -2.05 -0.11 -9.52
N GLN A 51 -1.76 0.79 -10.46
CA GLN A 51 -2.76 1.37 -11.35
C GLN A 51 -3.42 0.31 -12.25
N ASN A 52 -2.62 -0.61 -12.79
CA ASN A 52 -3.10 -1.71 -13.63
C ASN A 52 -4.05 -2.64 -12.87
N ILE A 53 -3.78 -2.95 -11.60
CA ILE A 53 -4.66 -3.78 -10.78
C ILE A 53 -5.91 -3.00 -10.36
N ALA A 54 -5.76 -1.73 -9.97
CA ALA A 54 -6.88 -0.86 -9.56
C ALA A 54 -7.89 -0.57 -10.69
N SER A 55 -7.43 -0.57 -11.95
CA SER A 55 -8.32 -0.42 -13.11
C SER A 55 -9.19 -1.67 -13.34
N LYS A 56 -8.63 -2.87 -13.12
CA LYS A 56 -9.31 -4.16 -13.30
C LYS A 56 -10.31 -4.49 -12.19
N TYR A 57 -9.96 -4.19 -10.94
CA TYR A 57 -10.69 -4.66 -9.77
C TYR A 57 -11.31 -3.50 -8.98
N ASP A 58 -12.60 -3.60 -8.67
CA ASP A 58 -13.29 -2.66 -7.77
C ASP A 58 -13.50 -3.31 -6.40
N VAL A 59 -12.67 -2.96 -5.43
CA VAL A 59 -12.72 -3.54 -4.07
C VAL A 59 -14.03 -3.28 -3.31
N ASN A 60 -14.86 -2.34 -3.78
CA ASN A 60 -16.19 -2.10 -3.21
C ASN A 60 -17.31 -2.90 -3.92
N ASN A 61 -16.99 -3.53 -5.06
CA ASN A 61 -17.93 -4.28 -5.88
C ASN A 61 -17.20 -5.44 -6.60
N ILE A 62 -16.78 -6.43 -5.82
CA ILE A 62 -15.95 -7.54 -6.27
C ILE A 62 -16.61 -8.88 -5.94
N SER A 63 -16.46 -9.86 -6.81
CA SER A 63 -16.83 -11.25 -6.55
C SER A 63 -15.68 -12.02 -5.89
N ALA A 64 -15.97 -13.16 -5.29
CA ALA A 64 -14.93 -13.95 -4.62
C ALA A 64 -13.90 -14.52 -5.61
N GLN A 65 -14.28 -14.77 -6.87
CA GLN A 65 -13.32 -15.15 -7.91
C GLN A 65 -12.40 -13.99 -8.27
N GLU A 66 -12.96 -12.79 -8.47
CA GLU A 66 -12.19 -11.57 -8.74
C GLU A 66 -11.27 -11.22 -7.57
N ALA A 67 -11.71 -11.38 -6.31
CA ALA A 67 -10.88 -11.12 -5.12
C ALA A 67 -9.65 -12.02 -5.04
N ARG A 68 -9.79 -13.31 -5.36
CA ARG A 68 -8.67 -14.26 -5.44
C ARG A 68 -7.72 -13.95 -6.59
N ALA A 69 -8.26 -13.58 -7.76
CA ALA A 69 -7.45 -13.18 -8.89
C ALA A 69 -6.64 -11.90 -8.58
N MET A 70 -7.29 -10.91 -7.98
CA MET A 70 -6.66 -9.68 -7.50
C MET A 70 -5.56 -9.96 -6.47
N SER A 71 -5.83 -10.79 -5.46
CA SER A 71 -4.82 -11.11 -4.43
C SER A 71 -3.61 -11.83 -5.02
N LYS A 72 -3.83 -12.70 -6.01
CA LYS A 72 -2.77 -13.36 -6.77
C LYS A 72 -1.97 -12.38 -7.61
N GLU A 73 -2.60 -11.49 -8.38
CA GLU A 73 -1.91 -10.48 -9.20
C GLU A 73 -1.08 -9.52 -8.33
N LEU A 74 -1.61 -9.12 -7.17
CA LEU A 74 -0.88 -8.31 -6.19
C LEU A 74 0.38 -9.03 -5.68
N PHE A 75 0.28 -10.33 -5.42
CA PHE A 75 1.41 -11.15 -4.95
C PHE A 75 2.45 -11.35 -6.04
N GLU A 76 2.03 -11.73 -7.25
CA GLU A 76 2.92 -11.91 -8.41
C GLU A 76 3.60 -10.59 -8.81
N GLY A 77 2.92 -9.45 -8.62
CA GLY A 77 3.50 -8.12 -8.80
C GLY A 77 4.46 -7.68 -7.69
N GLY A 78 4.70 -8.51 -6.67
CA GLY A 78 5.55 -8.19 -5.52
C GLY A 78 5.00 -7.09 -4.62
N LEU A 79 3.71 -6.79 -4.72
CA LEU A 79 3.06 -5.68 -4.01
C LEU A 79 2.59 -6.07 -2.61
N ILE A 80 2.38 -7.37 -2.38
CA ILE A 80 1.88 -7.92 -1.11
C ILE A 80 2.63 -9.21 -0.73
N SER A 81 2.59 -9.57 0.55
CA SER A 81 3.13 -10.83 1.07
C SER A 81 2.14 -11.99 0.92
N THR A 82 2.62 -13.23 1.08
CA THR A 82 1.76 -14.43 1.06
C THR A 82 0.66 -14.38 2.13
N GLY A 83 0.96 -13.83 3.32
CA GLY A 83 -0.05 -13.68 4.39
C GLY A 83 -1.18 -12.74 3.98
N GLN A 84 -0.86 -11.65 3.27
CA GLN A 84 -1.84 -10.70 2.75
C GLN A 84 -2.63 -11.31 1.58
N MET A 85 -1.97 -12.07 0.70
CA MET A 85 -2.64 -12.80 -0.38
C MET A 85 -3.71 -13.75 0.17
N MET A 86 -3.36 -14.51 1.22
CA MET A 86 -4.29 -15.43 1.88
C MET A 86 -5.43 -14.68 2.58
N ALA A 87 -5.14 -13.58 3.27
CA ALA A 87 -6.16 -12.79 3.96
C ALA A 87 -7.17 -12.14 3.00
N ILE A 88 -6.71 -11.61 1.86
CA ILE A 88 -7.58 -10.99 0.85
C ILE A 88 -8.36 -12.05 0.04
N GLY A 89 -7.72 -13.18 -0.27
CA GLY A 89 -8.33 -14.25 -1.06
C GLY A 89 -9.13 -15.28 -0.27
N ALA A 90 -9.25 -15.11 1.05
CA ALA A 90 -10.00 -16.03 1.90
C ALA A 90 -11.49 -16.03 1.53
N PRO A 91 -12.16 -17.20 1.53
CA PRO A 91 -13.60 -17.26 1.33
C PRO A 91 -14.32 -16.53 2.46
N THR A 92 -15.34 -15.76 2.09
CA THR A 92 -16.19 -14.99 3.03
C THR A 92 -17.15 -15.88 3.83
N SER A 93 -17.50 -17.05 3.29
CA SER A 93 -18.38 -18.03 3.95
C SER A 93 -18.17 -19.45 3.42
N MET A 94 -18.68 -20.46 4.15
CA MET A 94 -18.60 -21.87 3.73
C MET A 94 -19.43 -22.19 2.47
N VAL A 95 -20.47 -21.39 2.20
CA VAL A 95 -21.38 -21.54 1.06
C VAL A 95 -21.26 -20.33 0.12
N GLU A 96 -20.04 -19.80 0.00
CA GLU A 96 -19.76 -18.63 -0.80
C GLU A 96 -20.20 -18.83 -2.25
N ASN A 97 -21.04 -17.92 -2.74
CA ASN A 97 -21.34 -17.85 -4.16
C ASN A 97 -20.17 -17.13 -4.86
N PRO A 98 -19.43 -17.82 -5.75
CA PRO A 98 -18.23 -17.26 -6.36
C PRO A 98 -18.50 -16.07 -7.28
N SER A 99 -19.74 -15.90 -7.75
CA SER A 99 -20.14 -14.83 -8.67
C SER A 99 -20.88 -13.69 -7.99
N GLN A 100 -21.29 -13.84 -6.73
CA GLN A 100 -21.95 -12.76 -6.00
C GLN A 100 -20.94 -11.65 -5.70
N LYS A 101 -21.27 -10.42 -6.10
CA LYS A 101 -20.44 -9.26 -5.79
C LYS A 101 -20.77 -8.71 -4.41
N TYR A 102 -19.73 -8.25 -3.71
CA TYR A 102 -19.80 -7.68 -2.37
C TYR A 102 -18.73 -6.60 -2.19
N ASN A 103 -18.82 -5.88 -1.07
CA ASN A 103 -17.84 -4.86 -0.71
C ASN A 103 -16.76 -5.47 0.18
N LEU A 104 -15.71 -6.01 -0.45
CA LEU A 104 -14.61 -6.66 0.25
C LEU A 104 -13.92 -5.71 1.25
N LEU A 105 -13.71 -4.45 0.87
CA LEU A 105 -13.05 -3.47 1.75
C LEU A 105 -13.84 -3.24 3.04
N ASN A 106 -15.15 -3.04 2.94
CA ASN A 106 -16.01 -2.84 4.11
C ASN A 106 -16.16 -4.13 4.92
N ASP A 107 -16.27 -5.29 4.26
CA ASP A 107 -16.40 -6.58 4.95
C ASP A 107 -15.15 -6.90 5.77
N MET A 108 -13.96 -6.65 5.23
CA MET A 108 -12.71 -6.80 5.99
C MET A 108 -12.65 -5.81 7.17
N LYS A 109 -13.00 -4.53 6.97
CA LYS A 109 -13.05 -3.55 8.07
C LYS A 109 -14.00 -3.98 9.19
N HIS A 110 -15.18 -4.46 8.82
CA HIS A 110 -16.18 -4.94 9.77
C HIS A 110 -15.69 -6.18 10.53
N THR A 111 -15.14 -7.16 9.81
CA THR A 111 -14.57 -8.39 10.39
C THR A 111 -13.41 -8.09 11.34
N PHE A 112 -12.56 -7.13 10.97
CA PHE A 112 -11.48 -6.67 11.84
C PHE A 112 -12.01 -6.02 13.12
N SER A 113 -13.00 -5.12 13.01
CA SER A 113 -13.62 -4.48 14.16
C SER A 113 -14.21 -5.50 15.15
N LEU A 114 -14.96 -6.48 14.61
CA LEU A 114 -15.55 -7.56 15.38
C LEU A 114 -14.47 -8.44 16.05
N SER A 115 -13.51 -8.95 15.29
CA SER A 115 -12.47 -9.85 15.84
C SER A 115 -11.54 -9.17 16.83
N ASN A 116 -11.23 -7.88 16.62
CA ASN A 116 -10.43 -7.08 17.54
C ASN A 116 -11.16 -6.87 18.88
N SER A 117 -12.49 -6.76 18.88
CA SER A 117 -13.27 -6.69 20.13
C SER A 117 -13.23 -7.98 20.96
N LEU A 118 -13.00 -9.12 20.30
CA LEU A 118 -13.02 -10.46 20.91
C LEU A 118 -11.65 -10.92 21.41
N SER A 119 -10.58 -10.13 21.23
CA SER A 119 -9.20 -10.37 21.73
C SER A 119 -8.58 -11.74 21.40
N ALA A 120 -9.09 -12.46 20.39
CA ALA A 120 -8.72 -13.86 20.11
C ALA A 120 -7.50 -14.04 19.17
N GLN A 121 -6.90 -12.97 18.65
CA GLN A 121 -5.85 -13.05 17.61
C GLN A 121 -4.45 -12.71 18.11
N THR A 122 -3.45 -13.37 17.53
CA THR A 122 -2.03 -13.01 17.73
C THR A 122 -1.74 -11.63 17.13
N LYS A 123 -0.73 -10.94 17.67
CA LYS A 123 -0.32 -9.61 17.17
C LYS A 123 0.03 -9.62 15.68
N GLU A 124 0.65 -10.70 15.21
CA GLU A 124 1.06 -10.86 13.82
C GLU A 124 -0.13 -11.05 12.88
N ALA A 125 -1.09 -11.91 13.24
CA ALA A 125 -2.31 -12.10 12.46
C ALA A 125 -3.09 -10.77 12.33
N ARG A 126 -3.18 -10.02 13.44
CA ARG A 126 -3.78 -8.69 13.48
C ARG A 126 -3.08 -7.71 12.53
N ALA A 127 -1.75 -7.67 12.54
CA ALA A 127 -0.97 -6.80 11.66
C ALA A 127 -1.15 -7.16 10.18
N ASN A 128 -1.11 -8.45 9.85
CA ASN A 128 -1.34 -8.92 8.47
C ASN A 128 -2.74 -8.54 7.97
N TYR A 129 -3.76 -8.64 8.82
CA TYR A 129 -5.11 -8.27 8.47
C TYR A 129 -5.27 -6.75 8.27
N LEU A 130 -4.70 -5.93 9.16
CA LEU A 130 -4.68 -4.46 8.99
C LEU A 130 -3.96 -4.04 7.71
N ASN A 131 -2.80 -4.62 7.44
CA ASN A 131 -2.06 -4.32 6.22
C ASN A 131 -2.87 -4.69 4.96
N SER A 132 -3.63 -5.79 5.02
CA SER A 132 -4.53 -6.19 3.93
C SER A 132 -5.64 -5.16 3.71
N ILE A 133 -6.21 -4.58 4.78
CA ILE A 133 -7.16 -3.47 4.66
C ILE A 133 -6.49 -2.27 3.99
N SER A 134 -5.29 -1.88 4.42
CA SER A 134 -4.56 -0.74 3.82
C SER A 134 -4.22 -0.95 2.34
N ILE A 135 -3.93 -2.18 1.92
CA ILE A 135 -3.75 -2.55 0.51
C ILE A 135 -5.03 -2.29 -0.30
N LEU A 136 -6.18 -2.72 0.22
CA LEU A 136 -7.46 -2.49 -0.45
C LEU A 136 -7.85 -1.01 -0.48
N GLU A 137 -7.54 -0.25 0.58
CA GLU A 137 -7.73 1.21 0.60
C GLU A 137 -6.87 1.91 -0.44
N ARG A 138 -5.62 1.47 -0.61
CA ARG A 138 -4.74 1.96 -1.67
C ARG A 138 -5.33 1.69 -3.04
N LEU A 139 -5.74 0.46 -3.34
CA LEU A 139 -6.39 0.13 -4.63
C LEU A 139 -7.62 1.00 -4.90
N ASN A 140 -8.46 1.20 -3.89
CA ASN A 140 -9.62 2.08 -4.00
C ASN A 140 -9.23 3.53 -4.33
N SER A 141 -8.12 4.01 -3.74
CA SER A 141 -7.61 5.37 -3.97
C SER A 141 -7.03 5.52 -5.37
N GLU A 142 -6.21 4.57 -5.81
CA GLU A 142 -5.66 4.51 -7.18
C GLU A 142 -6.81 4.49 -8.22
N ARG A 143 -7.85 3.67 -7.99
CA ARG A 143 -9.03 3.60 -8.86
C ARG A 143 -9.79 4.92 -8.92
N LYS A 144 -9.95 5.63 -7.80
CA LYS A 144 -10.59 6.96 -7.81
C LYS A 144 -9.78 7.99 -8.59
N GLY A 145 -8.45 7.93 -8.48
CA GLY A 145 -7.55 8.77 -9.28
C GLY A 145 -7.62 8.51 -10.78
N LEU A 146 -8.02 7.30 -11.21
CA LEU A 146 -8.24 6.96 -12.63
C LEU A 146 -9.57 7.48 -13.21
N ASN A 147 -10.55 7.78 -12.35
CA ASN A 147 -11.89 8.21 -12.76
C ASN A 147 -12.14 9.72 -12.55
N GLY A 148 -11.11 10.46 -12.16
CA GLY A 148 -11.14 11.91 -11.89
C GLY A 148 -10.58 12.74 -13.03
#